data_AF-A0A453K069-F1
#
_entry.id   AF-A0A453K069-F1
#
_cell.length_a   1.000
_cell.length_b   1.000
_cell.length_c   1.000
_cell.angle_alpha   90.00
_cell.angle_beta   90.00
_cell.angle_gamma   90.00
#
_symmetry.space_group_name_H-M   'P 1'
#
loop_
_entity.id
_entity.type
_entity.pdbx_description
1 polymer ?
#
loop_
_entity_poly.entity_id
_entity_poly.type
_entity_poly.pdbx_seq_one_letter_code
_entity_poly.pdbx_strand_id
1 'polypeptide(L)'
;VDGSLEESWNGYVNDDDRALLKVIKFASPTSAGAECIDPDCSWVEQWVHRAGPRKQIYFEPQCVKAGIVTCGRLCPGLNDVIRQIVLTLEKYGVKNIVGIQHGFRGFFEDHLAEVPLNRHVVQNINLAGGSFLGVSRGGASISDIVDSIQARRLDMLFVLGGNGTHAGADAIHGECRKRKLKVSIIGVPKTIDNDILLMDKTFGFDTAVEAAQRAINSAYIEAHSAFHGIGLVKLMGRSSGFITMHASLSSGQVDICLIPEVPFTLDGPNGVLRHLEHLIETKGFALMCVAEGAGQEYLQKSNATDASGNMVLSDIGVHLQQKVGPYH
;
A
#
# COMPACT_ATOMS: atom_id res chain seq x y z
N VAL A 1 35.52 -36.53 16.74
CA VAL A 1 35.87 -35.63 15.62
C VAL A 1 34.76 -35.81 14.62
N ASP A 2 33.72 -35.00 14.70
CA ASP A 2 32.81 -34.79 13.57
C ASP A 2 32.62 -33.29 13.51
N GLY A 3 33.27 -32.72 12.49
CA GLY A 3 33.33 -31.29 12.27
C GLY A 3 31.94 -30.78 11.92
N SER A 4 31.34 -30.03 12.84
CA SER A 4 30.41 -28.99 12.47
C SER A 4 31.17 -28.01 11.58
N LEU A 5 31.11 -28.22 10.27
CA LEU A 5 31.46 -27.21 9.29
C LEU A 5 30.61 -26.00 9.63
N GLU A 6 31.22 -24.96 10.19
CA GLU A 6 30.62 -23.63 10.15
C GLU A 6 30.35 -23.34 8.67
N GLU A 7 29.08 -23.41 8.25
CA GLU A 7 28.69 -22.94 6.93
C GLU A 7 28.95 -21.45 6.88
N SER A 8 30.15 -21.07 6.43
CA SER A 8 30.52 -19.68 6.20
C SER A 8 29.53 -19.08 5.21
N TRP A 9 28.96 -17.92 5.55
CA TRP A 9 27.96 -17.26 4.72
C TRP A 9 28.48 -17.04 3.29
N ASN A 10 27.83 -17.66 2.31
CA ASN A 10 28.27 -17.65 0.90
C ASN A 10 27.56 -16.59 0.04
N GLY A 11 26.69 -15.76 0.63
CA GLY A 11 25.95 -14.70 -0.06
C GLY A 11 24.60 -15.11 -0.68
N TYR A 12 24.20 -16.39 -0.60
CA TYR A 12 22.95 -16.91 -1.19
C TYR A 12 22.00 -17.55 -0.19
N VAL A 13 20.73 -17.13 -0.20
CA VAL A 13 19.70 -17.72 0.66
C VAL A 13 19.37 -19.13 0.19
N ASN A 14 19.23 -20.08 1.12
CA ASN A 14 18.86 -21.46 0.80
C ASN A 14 17.38 -21.54 0.36
N ASP A 15 17.05 -22.48 -0.51
CA ASP A 15 15.66 -22.72 -0.94
C ASP A 15 14.78 -23.26 0.18
N ASP A 16 15.39 -23.83 1.23
CA ASP A 16 14.74 -24.31 2.46
C ASP A 16 14.64 -23.26 3.58
N ASP A 17 15.23 -22.07 3.40
CA ASP A 17 15.12 -21.00 4.40
C ASP A 17 13.66 -20.52 4.53
N ARG A 18 13.15 -20.57 5.77
CA ARG A 18 11.82 -20.10 6.16
C ARG A 18 11.90 -19.01 7.21
N ALA A 19 10.94 -18.09 7.17
CA ALA A 19 10.70 -17.10 8.22
C ALA A 19 9.35 -17.42 8.89
N LEU A 20 9.34 -17.49 10.22
CA LEU A 20 8.10 -17.69 10.98
C LEU A 20 7.24 -16.42 10.93
N LEU A 21 5.95 -16.59 10.63
CA LEU A 21 4.95 -15.52 10.63
C LEU A 21 4.59 -15.08 12.06
N LYS A 22 4.69 -16.00 13.03
CA LYS A 22 4.43 -15.72 14.44
C LYS A 22 5.56 -16.30 15.29
N VAL A 23 6.23 -15.45 16.06
CA VAL A 23 7.36 -15.84 16.92
C VAL A 23 6.94 -16.03 18.39
N ILE A 24 5.69 -15.71 18.73
CA ILE A 24 5.17 -15.84 20.10
C ILE A 24 4.91 -17.32 20.41
N LYS A 25 5.87 -17.95 21.10
CA LYS A 25 5.85 -19.37 21.48
C LYS A 25 5.21 -19.65 22.84
N PHE A 26 5.17 -18.66 23.73
CA PHE A 26 4.64 -18.77 25.08
C PHE A 26 3.84 -17.52 25.45
N ALA A 27 2.56 -17.53 25.15
CA ALA A 27 1.65 -16.59 25.75
C ALA A 27 0.31 -17.26 26.01
N SER A 28 -0.27 -16.98 27.18
CA SER A 28 -1.60 -17.48 27.48
C SER A 28 -2.61 -16.85 26.51
N PRO A 29 -3.68 -17.57 26.14
CA PRO A 29 -4.78 -16.99 25.35
C PRO A 29 -5.33 -15.71 25.98
N THR A 30 -5.31 -15.63 27.31
CA THR A 30 -5.75 -14.50 28.13
C THR A 30 -4.80 -13.29 28.13
N SER A 31 -3.52 -13.45 27.76
CA SER A 31 -2.53 -12.35 27.78
C SER A 31 -2.03 -11.92 26.40
N ALA A 32 -2.05 -12.78 25.38
CA ALA A 32 -1.62 -12.42 24.03
C ALA A 32 -2.75 -12.37 23.00
N GLY A 33 -4.00 -12.61 23.39
CA GLY A 33 -5.12 -12.67 22.45
C GLY A 33 -4.91 -13.72 21.35
N ALA A 34 -4.20 -14.82 21.66
CA ALA A 34 -3.97 -15.89 20.72
C ALA A 34 -5.25 -16.73 20.61
N GLU A 35 -6.09 -16.40 19.63
CA GLU A 35 -7.28 -17.20 19.27
C GLU A 35 -6.92 -18.24 18.19
N CYS A 36 -7.59 -19.41 18.21
CA CYS A 36 -7.57 -20.31 17.05
C CYS A 36 -8.18 -19.55 15.88
N ILE A 37 -7.42 -19.40 14.78
CA ILE A 37 -7.83 -18.61 13.62
C ILE A 37 -8.99 -19.28 12.87
N ASP A 38 -9.15 -20.61 13.01
CA ASP A 38 -10.26 -21.38 12.46
C ASP A 38 -11.13 -22.02 13.56
N PRO A 39 -12.46 -22.13 13.35
CA PRO A 39 -13.37 -22.88 14.20
C PRO A 39 -12.95 -24.34 14.44
N ASP A 40 -12.18 -24.89 13.49
CA ASP A 40 -11.76 -26.30 13.47
C ASP A 40 -10.29 -26.50 13.88
N CYS A 41 -9.57 -25.42 14.27
CA CYS A 41 -8.12 -25.40 14.50
C CYS A 41 -7.34 -26.18 13.41
N SER A 42 -7.60 -25.84 12.15
CA SER A 42 -6.88 -26.40 11.00
C SER A 42 -5.41 -25.92 10.98
N TRP A 43 -4.50 -26.75 10.47
CA TRP A 43 -3.08 -26.40 10.37
C TRP A 43 -2.86 -25.35 9.28
N VAL A 44 -2.70 -24.09 9.69
CA VAL A 44 -2.20 -23.03 8.81
C VAL A 44 -0.67 -23.01 8.86
N GLU A 45 -0.01 -22.96 7.71
CA GLU A 45 1.45 -22.81 7.65
C GLU A 45 1.86 -21.53 8.39
N GLN A 46 2.68 -21.66 9.44
CA GLN A 46 3.12 -20.54 10.27
C GLN A 46 4.42 -19.91 9.77
N TRP A 47 4.77 -20.12 8.49
CA TRP A 47 6.03 -19.67 7.93
C TRP A 47 5.87 -19.27 6.47
N VAL A 48 6.81 -18.46 6.00
CA VAL A 48 6.92 -18.03 4.60
C VAL A 48 8.36 -18.25 4.10
N HIS A 49 8.51 -18.40 2.78
CA HIS A 49 9.84 -18.48 2.18
C HIS A 49 10.62 -17.18 2.35
N ARG A 50 11.88 -17.29 2.78
CA ARG A 50 12.75 -16.13 2.92
C ARG A 50 13.18 -15.61 1.54
N ALA A 51 12.85 -14.36 1.23
CA ALA A 51 13.33 -13.69 0.01
C ALA A 51 14.85 -13.46 0.06
N GLY A 52 15.51 -13.48 -1.10
CA GLY A 52 16.94 -13.19 -1.23
C GLY A 52 17.57 -13.79 -2.48
N PRO A 53 18.84 -13.45 -2.79
CA PRO A 53 19.55 -14.00 -3.94
C PRO A 53 19.71 -15.51 -3.83
N ARG A 54 19.52 -16.22 -4.95
CA ARG A 54 19.71 -17.67 -5.06
C ARG A 54 20.93 -18.00 -5.91
N LYS A 55 21.59 -19.12 -5.58
CA LYS A 55 22.79 -19.59 -6.30
C LYS A 55 22.45 -19.99 -7.74
N GLN A 56 21.26 -20.57 -7.93
CA GLN A 56 20.73 -20.95 -9.23
C GLN A 56 19.56 -20.04 -9.58
N ILE A 57 19.48 -19.61 -10.83
CA ILE A 57 18.39 -18.80 -11.38
C ILE A 57 17.77 -19.54 -12.56
N TYR A 58 16.46 -19.39 -12.74
CA TYR A 58 15.72 -20.07 -13.81
C TYR A 58 15.95 -19.44 -15.19
N PHE A 59 16.00 -18.11 -15.25
CA PHE A 59 16.15 -17.39 -16.50
C PHE A 59 17.62 -17.09 -16.80
N GLU A 60 18.03 -17.27 -18.06
CA GLU A 60 19.31 -16.77 -18.56
C GLU A 60 19.20 -15.25 -18.75
N PRO A 61 19.91 -14.41 -17.95
CA PRO A 61 19.67 -12.98 -17.92
C PRO A 61 19.77 -12.28 -19.28
N GLN A 62 20.68 -12.74 -20.16
CA GLN A 62 20.87 -12.12 -21.47
C GLN A 62 19.70 -12.36 -22.44
N CYS A 63 18.86 -13.37 -22.17
CA CYS A 63 17.70 -13.72 -22.98
C CYS A 63 16.39 -13.12 -22.44
N VAL A 64 16.41 -12.51 -21.25
CA VAL A 64 15.22 -11.98 -20.59
C VAL A 64 14.78 -10.66 -21.23
N LYS A 65 13.49 -10.55 -21.52
CA LYS A 65 12.78 -9.28 -21.61
C LYS A 65 11.91 -9.06 -20.37
N ALA A 66 12.22 -8.03 -19.60
CA ALA A 66 11.52 -7.68 -18.36
C ALA A 66 10.61 -6.45 -18.56
N GLY A 67 9.33 -6.59 -18.21
CA GLY A 67 8.37 -5.50 -18.16
C GLY A 67 8.16 -4.99 -16.73
N ILE A 68 7.96 -3.68 -16.58
CA ILE A 68 7.58 -3.05 -15.31
C ILE A 68 6.31 -2.25 -15.54
N VAL A 69 5.29 -2.42 -14.69
CA VAL A 69 4.03 -1.68 -14.76
C VAL A 69 3.63 -1.14 -13.40
N THR A 70 3.17 0.12 -13.35
CA THR A 70 2.62 0.76 -12.16
C THR A 70 1.11 1.01 -12.30
N CYS A 71 0.32 0.46 -11.39
CA CYS A 71 -1.14 0.54 -11.42
C CYS A 71 -1.72 1.21 -10.16
N GLY A 72 -2.98 1.64 -10.25
CA GLY A 72 -3.74 2.16 -9.13
C GLY A 72 -3.45 3.64 -8.81
N ARG A 73 -3.49 4.00 -7.52
CA ARG A 73 -3.17 5.36 -7.04
C ARG A 73 -1.67 5.55 -6.87
N LEU A 74 -1.23 6.81 -6.95
CA LEU A 74 0.15 7.20 -6.64
C LEU A 74 0.49 6.92 -5.17
N CYS A 75 1.76 6.64 -4.93
CA CYS A 75 2.36 6.39 -3.62
C CYS A 75 3.80 6.92 -3.68
N PRO A 76 4.32 7.58 -2.62
CA PRO A 76 5.74 7.91 -2.54
C PRO A 76 6.61 6.66 -2.71
N GLY A 77 7.71 6.77 -3.45
CA GLY A 77 8.65 5.66 -3.65
C GLY A 77 8.42 4.81 -4.91
N LEU A 78 7.37 5.07 -5.70
CA LEU A 78 7.14 4.35 -6.97
C LEU A 78 8.35 4.42 -7.92
N ASN A 79 8.93 5.61 -8.07
CA ASN A 79 10.10 5.81 -8.91
C ASN A 79 11.36 5.14 -8.34
N ASP A 80 11.51 5.07 -7.01
CA ASP A 80 12.58 4.33 -6.36
C ASP A 80 12.49 2.84 -6.70
N VAL A 81 11.30 2.25 -6.62
CA VAL A 81 11.10 0.83 -6.96
C VAL A 81 11.39 0.58 -8.43
N ILE A 82 10.87 1.40 -9.36
CA ILE A 82 11.17 1.27 -10.80
C ILE A 82 12.70 1.32 -11.02
N ARG A 83 13.35 2.33 -10.46
CA ARG A 83 14.80 2.52 -10.58
C ARG A 83 15.57 1.32 -10.04
N GLN A 84 15.23 0.82 -8.85
CA GLN A 84 15.97 -0.29 -8.23
C GLN A 84 15.75 -1.62 -8.97
N ILE A 85 14.55 -1.86 -9.51
CA ILE A 85 14.31 -3.04 -10.37
C ILE A 85 15.22 -2.95 -11.61
N VAL A 86 15.25 -1.81 -12.31
CA VAL A 86 16.08 -1.63 -13.51
C VAL A 86 17.57 -1.82 -13.20
N LEU A 87 18.10 -1.17 -12.17
CA LEU A 87 19.51 -1.29 -11.79
C LEU A 87 19.87 -2.73 -11.37
N THR A 88 18.96 -3.41 -10.68
CA THR A 88 19.17 -4.81 -10.27
C THR A 88 19.18 -5.72 -11.49
N LEU A 89 18.19 -5.63 -12.38
CA LEU A 89 18.13 -6.43 -13.60
C LEU A 89 19.39 -6.25 -14.47
N GLU A 90 19.86 -5.01 -14.65
CA GLU A 90 21.11 -4.76 -15.36
C GLU A 90 22.33 -5.38 -14.67
N LYS A 91 22.38 -5.39 -13.33
CA LYS A 91 23.44 -6.06 -12.56
C LYS A 91 23.45 -7.57 -12.81
N TYR A 92 22.28 -8.18 -13.02
CA TYR A 92 22.16 -9.58 -13.42
C TYR A 92 22.51 -9.82 -14.90
N GLY A 93 22.67 -8.77 -15.71
CA GLY A 93 23.01 -8.88 -17.14
C GLY A 93 21.80 -8.83 -18.08
N VAL A 94 20.61 -8.48 -17.58
CA VAL A 94 19.42 -8.27 -18.41
C VAL A 94 19.59 -7.01 -19.25
N LYS A 95 19.41 -7.14 -20.57
CA LYS A 95 19.62 -6.06 -21.54
C LYS A 95 18.33 -5.42 -22.05
N ASN A 96 17.20 -6.13 -21.95
CA ASN A 96 15.92 -5.69 -22.50
C ASN A 96 14.92 -5.46 -21.36
N ILE A 97 14.84 -4.21 -20.91
CA ILE A 97 13.95 -3.81 -19.82
C ILE A 97 13.02 -2.73 -20.36
N VAL A 98 11.72 -2.90 -20.17
CA VAL A 98 10.70 -2.00 -20.70
C VAL A 98 9.70 -1.59 -19.62
N GLY A 99 9.22 -0.36 -19.71
CA GLY A 99 8.13 0.17 -18.92
C GLY A 99 6.82 0.10 -19.70
N ILE A 100 5.76 -0.37 -19.04
CA ILE A 100 4.40 -0.36 -19.56
C ILE A 100 3.68 0.86 -19.00
N GLN A 101 3.22 1.74 -19.90
CA GLN A 101 2.68 3.04 -19.52
C GLN A 101 1.24 2.92 -18.99
N HIS A 102 0.91 3.76 -18.00
CA HIS A 102 -0.44 3.97 -17.51
C HIS A 102 -1.15 2.67 -17.06
N GLY A 103 -0.49 1.86 -16.25
CA GLY A 103 -1.07 0.65 -15.67
C GLY A 103 -1.38 -0.44 -16.71
N PHE A 104 -2.43 -1.23 -16.46
CA PHE A 104 -2.79 -2.34 -17.37
C PHE A 104 -3.27 -1.88 -18.75
N ARG A 105 -3.66 -0.60 -18.90
CA ARG A 105 -4.00 0.01 -20.19
C ARG A 105 -2.89 -0.06 -21.22
N GLY A 106 -1.63 0.08 -20.77
CA GLY A 106 -0.47 0.01 -21.66
C GLY A 106 -0.26 -1.33 -22.33
N PHE A 107 -1.03 -2.38 -22.00
CA PHE A 107 -0.98 -3.66 -22.70
C PHE A 107 -1.85 -3.70 -23.96
N PHE A 108 -2.98 -2.99 -24.01
CA PHE A 108 -3.97 -3.14 -25.09
C PHE A 108 -4.34 -1.82 -25.79
N GLU A 109 -3.90 -0.67 -25.29
CA GLU A 109 -4.04 0.60 -26.00
C GLU A 109 -2.89 0.79 -27.01
N ASP A 110 -3.19 0.67 -28.32
CA ASP A 110 -2.18 0.64 -29.40
C ASP A 110 -1.27 1.89 -29.49
N HIS A 111 -1.74 3.03 -28.98
CA HIS A 111 -0.98 4.28 -29.00
C HIS A 111 0.05 4.39 -27.86
N LEU A 112 0.03 3.44 -26.90
CA LEU A 112 0.95 3.40 -25.77
C LEU A 112 2.10 2.43 -26.05
N ALA A 113 3.23 2.99 -26.49
CA ALA A 113 4.44 2.22 -26.75
C ALA A 113 5.15 1.78 -25.46
N GLU A 114 5.93 0.70 -25.55
CA GLU A 114 6.86 0.32 -24.48
C GLU A 114 7.93 1.41 -24.32
N VAL A 115 8.20 1.80 -23.08
CA VAL A 115 9.28 2.76 -22.77
C VAL A 115 10.56 1.99 -22.48
N PRO A 116 11.65 2.13 -23.27
CA PRO A 116 12.91 1.48 -22.96
C PRO A 116 13.47 2.00 -21.63
N LEU A 117 13.85 1.08 -20.73
CA LEU A 117 14.43 1.41 -19.43
C LEU A 117 15.88 0.92 -19.36
N ASN A 118 16.75 1.79 -18.86
CA ASN A 118 18.14 1.49 -18.55
C ASN A 118 18.62 2.45 -17.44
N ARG A 119 19.81 2.22 -16.89
CA ARG A 119 20.38 3.06 -15.82
C ARG A 119 20.37 4.56 -16.10
N HIS A 120 20.54 4.97 -17.35
CA HIS A 120 20.59 6.38 -17.73
C HIS A 120 19.19 7.00 -17.69
N VAL A 121 18.20 6.28 -18.21
CA VAL A 121 16.78 6.70 -18.18
C VAL A 121 16.28 6.85 -16.74
N VAL A 122 16.67 5.92 -15.85
CA VAL A 122 16.18 5.92 -14.46
C VAL A 122 17.07 6.65 -13.46
N GLN A 123 18.15 7.33 -13.89
CA GLN A 123 19.21 7.80 -13.01
C GLN A 123 18.71 8.63 -11.81
N ASN A 124 17.76 9.54 -12.06
CA ASN A 124 17.27 10.54 -11.10
C ASN A 124 15.75 10.50 -10.89
N ILE A 125 15.03 9.51 -11.42
CA ILE A 125 13.56 9.48 -11.29
C ILE A 125 13.10 9.38 -9.84
N ASN A 126 13.93 8.80 -8.97
CA ASN A 126 13.67 8.66 -7.53
C ASN A 126 13.62 10.01 -6.78
N LEU A 127 14.17 11.08 -7.34
CA LEU A 127 14.10 12.41 -6.74
C LEU A 127 12.72 13.08 -6.94
N ALA A 128 11.91 12.53 -7.85
CA ALA A 128 10.59 13.03 -8.16
C ALA A 128 9.49 12.15 -7.54
N GLY A 129 8.40 12.79 -7.10
CA GLY A 129 7.17 12.09 -6.76
C GLY A 129 6.45 11.55 -8.01
N GLY A 130 5.34 10.83 -7.78
CA GLY A 130 4.54 10.26 -8.86
C GLY A 130 5.09 8.94 -9.40
N SER A 131 4.81 8.64 -10.66
CA SER A 131 5.35 7.48 -11.39
C SER A 131 5.82 7.90 -12.77
N PHE A 132 7.07 7.59 -13.11
CA PHE A 132 7.66 7.80 -14.43
C PHE A 132 6.86 7.10 -15.55
N LEU A 133 6.25 5.96 -15.24
CA LEU A 133 5.42 5.19 -16.19
C LEU A 133 3.95 5.64 -16.20
N GLY A 134 3.57 6.55 -15.31
CA GLY A 134 2.17 6.90 -15.07
C GLY A 134 1.39 5.78 -14.37
N VAL A 135 0.18 6.08 -13.93
CA VAL A 135 -0.72 5.10 -13.30
C VAL A 135 -2.11 5.18 -13.91
N SER A 136 -2.86 4.10 -13.84
CA SER A 136 -4.29 4.10 -14.16
C SER A 136 -5.06 3.12 -13.29
N ARG A 137 -6.38 3.27 -13.29
CA ARG A 137 -7.33 2.35 -12.65
C ARG A 137 -8.09 1.56 -13.70
N GLY A 138 -8.34 0.29 -13.36
CA GLY A 138 -9.24 -0.61 -14.07
C GLY A 138 -8.80 -1.02 -15.47
N GLY A 139 -9.76 -1.63 -16.16
CA GLY A 139 -9.84 -1.71 -17.61
C GLY A 139 -8.78 -2.59 -18.26
N ALA A 140 -8.91 -3.91 -18.19
CA ALA A 140 -8.36 -4.79 -19.22
C ALA A 140 -9.03 -6.16 -19.15
N SER A 141 -9.26 -6.80 -20.29
CA SER A 141 -9.46 -8.24 -20.34
C SER A 141 -8.13 -8.93 -19.99
N ILE A 142 -8.17 -9.90 -19.09
CA ILE A 142 -6.98 -10.68 -18.70
C ILE A 142 -6.39 -11.39 -19.92
N SER A 143 -7.24 -11.86 -20.84
CA SER A 143 -6.78 -12.47 -22.09
C SER A 143 -5.95 -11.48 -22.90
N ASP A 144 -6.43 -10.24 -23.06
CA ASP A 144 -5.78 -9.23 -23.88
C ASP A 144 -4.42 -8.84 -23.30
N ILE A 145 -4.32 -8.75 -21.97
CA ILE A 145 -3.02 -8.56 -21.29
C ILE A 145 -2.09 -9.72 -21.61
N VAL A 146 -2.56 -10.97 -21.49
CA VAL A 146 -1.71 -12.15 -21.71
C VAL A 146 -1.32 -12.31 -23.18
N ASP A 147 -2.22 -11.97 -24.11
CA ASP A 147 -1.95 -11.88 -25.55
C ASP A 147 -0.85 -10.85 -25.82
N SER A 148 -0.93 -9.69 -25.18
CA SER A 148 0.09 -8.64 -25.27
C SER A 148 1.42 -9.04 -24.65
N ILE A 149 1.44 -9.71 -23.49
CA ILE A 149 2.63 -10.30 -22.86
C ILE A 149 3.32 -11.25 -23.84
N GLN A 150 2.55 -12.12 -24.51
CA GLN A 150 3.08 -13.08 -25.48
C GLN A 150 3.58 -12.39 -26.76
N ALA A 151 2.82 -11.45 -27.31
CA ALA A 151 3.19 -10.69 -28.51
C ALA A 151 4.47 -9.87 -28.28
N ARG A 152 4.59 -9.25 -27.10
CA ARG A 152 5.77 -8.48 -26.68
C ARG A 152 6.93 -9.36 -26.21
N ARG A 153 6.72 -10.67 -26.05
CA ARG A 153 7.69 -11.68 -25.58
C ARG A 153 8.29 -11.30 -24.22
N LEU A 154 7.45 -10.95 -23.25
CA LEU A 154 7.91 -10.69 -21.88
C LEU A 154 8.16 -12.00 -21.14
N ASP A 155 9.33 -12.14 -20.52
CA ASP A 155 9.68 -13.29 -19.66
C ASP A 155 9.41 -12.99 -18.18
N MET A 156 9.49 -11.71 -17.80
CA MET A 156 9.21 -11.22 -16.45
C MET A 156 8.30 -10.00 -16.53
N LEU A 157 7.33 -9.92 -15.62
CA LEU A 157 6.49 -8.74 -15.44
C LEU A 157 6.43 -8.35 -13.97
N PHE A 158 7.00 -7.19 -13.62
CA PHE A 158 6.91 -6.59 -12.30
C PHE A 158 5.66 -5.69 -12.23
N VAL A 159 4.73 -6.06 -11.34
CA VAL A 159 3.44 -5.40 -11.17
C VAL A 159 3.41 -4.65 -9.85
N LEU A 160 3.55 -3.33 -9.92
CA LEU A 160 3.56 -2.43 -8.76
C LEU A 160 2.14 -1.91 -8.52
N GLY A 161 1.53 -2.26 -7.40
CA GLY A 161 0.12 -1.92 -7.16
C GLY A 161 -0.41 -2.36 -5.80
N GLY A 162 -1.66 -1.97 -5.51
CA GLY A 162 -2.37 -2.41 -4.30
C GLY A 162 -3.20 -3.67 -4.54
N ASN A 163 -4.11 -3.99 -3.61
CA ASN A 163 -4.92 -5.21 -3.62
C ASN A 163 -5.61 -5.51 -4.97
N GLY A 164 -6.32 -4.54 -5.55
CA GLY A 164 -6.99 -4.74 -6.85
C GLY A 164 -6.02 -4.98 -8.00
N THR A 165 -4.82 -4.40 -7.95
CA THR A 165 -3.77 -4.67 -8.94
C THR A 165 -3.21 -6.08 -8.79
N HIS A 166 -2.97 -6.53 -7.56
CA HIS A 166 -2.44 -7.85 -7.30
C HIS A 166 -3.46 -8.96 -7.58
N ALA A 167 -4.76 -8.72 -7.37
CA ALA A 167 -5.81 -9.60 -7.87
C ALA A 167 -5.74 -9.74 -9.40
N GLY A 168 -5.48 -8.64 -10.13
CA GLY A 168 -5.22 -8.70 -11.57
C GLY A 168 -3.94 -9.45 -11.92
N ALA A 169 -2.85 -9.26 -11.16
CA ALA A 169 -1.59 -9.97 -11.34
C ALA A 169 -1.74 -11.50 -11.16
N ASP A 170 -2.51 -11.92 -10.15
CA ASP A 170 -2.82 -13.33 -9.90
C ASP A 170 -3.66 -13.93 -11.04
N ALA A 171 -4.67 -13.19 -11.53
CA ALA A 171 -5.45 -13.61 -12.69
C ALA A 171 -4.58 -13.74 -13.96
N ILE A 172 -3.66 -12.80 -14.21
CA ILE A 172 -2.68 -12.87 -15.30
C ILE A 172 -1.79 -14.10 -15.13
N HIS A 173 -1.27 -14.34 -13.93
CA HIS A 173 -0.45 -15.51 -13.61
C HIS A 173 -1.20 -16.82 -13.90
N GLY A 174 -2.45 -16.93 -13.46
CA GLY A 174 -3.32 -18.09 -13.72
C GLY A 174 -3.52 -18.35 -15.22
N GLU A 175 -3.79 -17.30 -16.00
CA GLU A 175 -3.96 -17.41 -17.45
C GLU A 175 -2.65 -17.77 -18.16
N CYS A 176 -1.52 -17.18 -17.77
CA CYS A 176 -0.19 -17.60 -18.26
C CYS A 176 0.09 -19.08 -17.99
N ARG A 177 -0.25 -19.58 -16.79
CA ARG A 177 -0.10 -21.00 -16.43
C ARG A 177 -0.99 -21.89 -17.29
N LYS A 178 -2.26 -21.51 -17.50
CA LYS A 178 -3.20 -22.24 -18.36
C LYS A 178 -2.68 -22.36 -19.79
N ARG A 179 -2.05 -21.30 -20.31
CA ARG A 179 -1.42 -21.26 -21.64
C ARG A 179 -0.01 -21.85 -21.68
N LYS A 180 0.52 -22.33 -20.54
CA LYS A 180 1.88 -22.87 -20.40
C LYS A 180 2.97 -21.88 -20.83
N LEU A 181 2.71 -20.58 -20.64
CA LEU A 181 3.69 -19.53 -20.91
C LEU A 181 4.74 -19.51 -19.79
N LYS A 182 6.00 -19.39 -20.17
CA LYS A 182 7.13 -19.32 -19.24
C LYS A 182 7.38 -17.88 -18.79
N VAL A 183 6.39 -17.28 -18.14
CA VAL A 183 6.44 -15.88 -17.70
C VAL A 183 6.36 -15.82 -16.17
N SER A 184 7.26 -15.06 -15.56
CA SER A 184 7.21 -14.74 -14.13
C SER A 184 6.40 -13.46 -13.93
N ILE A 185 5.36 -13.52 -13.09
CA ILE A 185 4.59 -12.34 -12.67
C ILE A 185 4.99 -12.03 -11.23
N ILE A 186 5.59 -10.87 -11.00
CA ILE A 186 6.16 -10.46 -9.71
C ILE A 186 5.35 -9.29 -9.16
N GLY A 187 4.60 -9.53 -8.09
CA GLY A 187 3.85 -8.47 -7.40
C GLY A 187 4.76 -7.65 -6.47
N VAL A 188 4.72 -6.33 -6.61
CA VAL A 188 5.35 -5.40 -5.66
C VAL A 188 4.25 -4.62 -4.91
N PRO A 189 4.03 -4.91 -3.62
CA PRO A 189 2.91 -4.36 -2.84
C PRO A 189 3.04 -2.87 -2.59
N LYS A 190 2.07 -2.10 -3.08
CA LYS A 190 1.98 -0.64 -3.02
C LYS A 190 0.66 -0.21 -2.39
N THR A 191 0.71 0.12 -1.11
CA THR A 191 -0.35 0.81 -0.38
C THR A 191 0.29 1.84 0.55
N ILE A 192 -0.28 3.04 0.65
CA ILE A 192 0.09 3.98 1.71
C ILE A 192 -0.64 3.65 3.01
N ASP A 193 -1.76 2.94 2.94
CA ASP A 193 -2.61 2.64 4.10
C ASP A 193 -2.02 1.53 4.99
N ASN A 194 -0.90 0.93 4.59
CA ASN A 194 -0.21 -0.17 5.28
C ASN A 194 -1.13 -1.35 5.66
N ASP A 195 -2.06 -1.67 4.76
CA ASP A 195 -3.16 -2.61 4.96
C ASP A 195 -2.98 -3.95 4.25
N ILE A 196 -1.73 -4.32 3.93
CA ILE A 196 -1.41 -5.62 3.33
C ILE A 196 -1.04 -6.60 4.44
N LEU A 197 -1.81 -7.68 4.53
CA LEU A 197 -1.61 -8.75 5.51
C LEU A 197 -0.20 -9.35 5.40
N LEU A 198 0.31 -9.85 6.52
CA LEU A 198 1.64 -10.47 6.65
C LEU A 198 2.83 -9.52 6.40
N MET A 199 2.57 -8.22 6.18
CA MET A 199 3.60 -7.20 6.05
C MET A 199 3.43 -6.17 7.17
N ASP A 200 4.48 -5.96 7.96
CA ASP A 200 4.46 -4.91 8.99
C ASP A 200 4.47 -3.51 8.37
N LYS A 201 5.05 -3.38 7.16
CA LYS A 201 5.31 -2.09 6.53
C LYS A 201 5.36 -2.15 5.01
N THR A 202 4.64 -1.24 4.36
CA THR A 202 4.72 -0.99 2.92
C THR A 202 5.46 0.31 2.61
N PHE A 203 6.08 0.37 1.43
CA PHE A 203 6.80 1.57 1.02
C PHE A 203 5.82 2.75 0.82
N GLY A 204 6.29 3.95 1.14
CA GLY A 204 5.51 5.18 1.09
C GLY A 204 4.63 5.47 2.32
N PHE A 205 4.44 4.50 3.22
CA PHE A 205 3.70 4.70 4.48
C PHE A 205 4.32 5.79 5.36
N ASP A 206 5.61 5.69 5.70
CA ASP A 206 6.27 6.71 6.54
C ASP A 206 6.22 8.09 5.93
N THR A 207 6.44 8.19 4.61
CA THR A 207 6.38 9.46 3.91
C THR A 207 4.96 10.05 3.95
N ALA A 208 3.92 9.21 3.92
CA ALA A 208 2.55 9.64 4.12
C ALA A 208 2.29 10.12 5.57
N VAL A 209 2.85 9.45 6.58
CA VAL A 209 2.79 9.88 7.99
C VAL A 209 3.47 11.24 8.17
N GLU A 210 4.68 11.43 7.64
CA GLU A 210 5.42 12.70 7.68
C GLU A 210 4.66 13.83 6.96
N ALA A 211 4.00 13.52 5.84
CA ALA A 211 3.14 14.49 5.16
C ALA A 211 1.89 14.84 5.98
N ALA A 212 1.27 13.85 6.62
CA ALA A 212 0.13 14.04 7.51
C ALA A 212 0.49 14.90 8.72
N GLN A 213 1.64 14.66 9.36
CA GLN A 213 2.10 15.47 10.50
C GLN A 213 2.27 16.95 10.14
N ARG A 214 2.76 17.26 8.94
CA ARG A 214 2.84 18.66 8.47
C ARG A 214 1.46 19.31 8.37
N ALA A 215 0.46 18.58 7.88
CA ALA A 215 -0.92 19.07 7.82
C ALA A 215 -1.52 19.26 9.22
N ILE A 216 -1.29 18.30 10.12
CA ILE A 216 -1.71 18.37 11.53
C ILE A 216 -1.13 19.60 12.21
N ASN A 217 0.18 19.84 12.06
CA ASN A 217 0.85 20.97 12.70
C ASN A 217 0.32 22.32 12.19
N SER A 218 0.04 22.44 10.89
CA SER A 218 -0.59 23.66 10.34
C SER A 218 -1.99 23.89 10.92
N ALA A 219 -2.81 22.83 11.01
CA ALA A 219 -4.15 22.92 11.59
C ALA A 219 -4.13 23.21 13.10
N TYR A 220 -3.13 22.67 13.82
CA TYR A 220 -2.92 22.97 15.23
C TYR A 220 -2.64 24.46 15.45
N ILE A 221 -1.72 25.05 14.68
CA ILE A 221 -1.37 26.47 14.80
C ILE A 221 -2.59 27.36 14.54
N GLU A 222 -3.39 27.02 13.51
CA GLU A 222 -4.63 27.74 13.20
C GLU A 222 -5.63 27.66 14.35
N ALA A 223 -5.92 26.44 14.83
CA ALA A 223 -6.89 26.20 15.89
C ALA A 223 -6.46 26.86 17.22
N HIS A 224 -5.18 26.76 17.57
CA HIS A 224 -4.63 27.34 18.79
C HIS A 224 -4.64 28.87 18.79
N SER A 225 -4.51 29.50 17.61
CA SER A 225 -4.43 30.96 17.49
C SER A 225 -5.80 31.63 17.44
N ALA A 226 -6.86 30.88 17.14
CA ALA A 226 -8.22 31.39 17.09
C ALA A 226 -8.95 31.22 18.43
N PHE A 227 -9.80 32.19 18.79
CA PHE A 227 -10.69 32.06 19.95
C PHE A 227 -11.69 30.94 19.70
N HIS A 228 -11.71 29.91 20.57
CA HIS A 228 -12.53 28.71 20.39
C HIS A 228 -12.25 28.00 19.04
N GLY A 229 -10.99 28.02 18.59
CA GLY A 229 -10.60 27.46 17.30
C GLY A 229 -10.71 25.95 17.22
N ILE A 230 -11.17 25.44 16.07
CA ILE A 230 -11.28 24.00 15.81
C ILE A 230 -10.50 23.65 14.56
N GLY A 231 -9.47 22.82 14.72
CA GLY A 231 -8.70 22.25 13.62
C GLY A 231 -9.31 20.91 13.22
N LEU A 232 -9.71 20.76 11.95
CA LEU A 232 -10.19 19.49 11.40
C LEU A 232 -9.29 19.05 10.24
N VAL A 233 -8.64 17.90 10.39
CA VAL A 233 -7.72 17.35 9.40
C VAL A 233 -8.22 16.00 8.90
N LYS A 234 -8.61 15.94 7.62
CA LYS A 234 -8.93 14.67 6.95
C LYS A 234 -7.66 14.04 6.41
N LEU A 235 -7.38 12.80 6.83
CA LEU A 235 -6.20 12.03 6.45
C LEU A 235 -6.58 10.79 5.62
N MET A 236 -5.57 10.16 5.03
CA MET A 236 -5.72 8.87 4.33
C MET A 236 -6.05 7.76 5.33
N GLY A 237 -6.64 6.68 4.82
CA GLY A 237 -7.14 5.59 5.65
C GLY A 237 -8.53 5.15 5.22
N ARG A 238 -8.59 4.44 4.10
CA ARG A 238 -9.85 4.01 3.48
C ARG A 238 -10.54 2.90 4.27
N SER A 239 -9.78 1.89 4.64
CA SER A 239 -10.25 0.71 5.38
C SER A 239 -9.48 0.51 6.68
N SER A 240 -8.35 1.20 6.84
CA SER A 240 -7.49 1.15 8.02
C SER A 240 -7.09 2.57 8.44
N GLY A 241 -6.86 2.76 9.74
CA GLY A 241 -6.51 4.02 10.36
C GLY A 241 -5.01 4.24 10.58
N PHE A 242 -4.13 3.39 10.03
CA PHE A 242 -2.70 3.40 10.38
C PHE A 242 -2.03 4.77 10.20
N ILE A 243 -2.25 5.46 9.06
CA ILE A 243 -1.69 6.81 8.84
C ILE A 243 -2.22 7.78 9.88
N THR A 244 -3.55 7.85 10.03
CA THR A 244 -4.24 8.77 10.96
C THR A 244 -3.79 8.54 12.40
N MET A 245 -3.70 7.29 12.83
CA MET A 245 -3.26 6.89 14.16
C MET A 245 -1.78 7.26 14.38
N HIS A 246 -0.88 6.83 13.49
CA HIS A 246 0.55 7.09 13.63
C HIS A 246 0.86 8.58 13.61
N ALA A 247 0.24 9.34 12.69
CA ALA A 247 0.43 10.79 12.60
C ALA A 247 -0.12 11.53 13.83
N SER A 248 -1.26 11.09 14.37
CA SER A 248 -1.83 11.66 15.59
C SER A 248 -0.91 11.42 16.79
N LEU A 249 -0.49 10.17 17.01
CA LEU A 249 0.38 9.79 18.12
C LEU A 249 1.75 10.47 18.05
N SER A 250 2.36 10.54 16.87
CA SER A 250 3.68 11.16 16.69
C SER A 250 3.63 12.69 16.80
N SER A 251 2.50 13.33 16.50
CA SER A 251 2.34 14.77 16.68
C SER A 251 2.24 15.19 18.15
N GLY A 252 1.59 14.37 19.00
CA GLY A 252 1.26 14.72 20.38
C GLY A 252 0.27 15.89 20.55
N GLN A 253 -0.36 16.35 19.46
CA GLN A 253 -1.20 17.56 19.42
C GLN A 253 -2.69 17.26 19.21
N VAL A 254 -3.03 16.06 18.74
CA VAL A 254 -4.39 15.68 18.34
C VAL A 254 -5.22 15.31 19.56
N ASP A 255 -6.35 15.98 19.75
CA ASP A 255 -7.28 15.72 20.85
C ASP A 255 -8.26 14.59 20.50
N ILE A 256 -8.72 14.55 19.25
CA ILE A 256 -9.70 13.56 18.77
C ILE A 256 -9.15 12.87 17.51
N CYS A 257 -9.00 11.55 17.54
CA CYS A 257 -8.56 10.74 16.42
C CYS A 257 -9.65 9.73 16.04
N LEU A 258 -10.23 9.88 14.85
CA LEU A 258 -11.30 9.04 14.32
C LEU A 258 -10.77 8.14 13.21
N ILE A 259 -10.86 6.82 13.40
CA ILE A 259 -10.36 5.79 12.48
C ILE A 259 -11.44 4.78 12.11
N PRO A 260 -11.35 4.09 10.95
CA PRO A 260 -12.39 3.16 10.50
C PRO A 260 -12.61 1.96 11.43
N GLU A 261 -11.57 1.55 12.17
CA GLU A 261 -11.61 0.37 13.04
C GLU A 261 -12.38 0.59 14.35
N VAL A 262 -12.57 1.84 14.77
CA VAL A 262 -13.18 2.18 16.06
C VAL A 262 -14.51 2.91 15.81
N PRO A 263 -15.66 2.23 15.96
CA PRO A 263 -16.96 2.86 15.85
C PRO A 263 -17.12 3.98 16.90
N PHE A 264 -17.76 5.08 16.52
CA PHE A 264 -18.01 6.21 17.40
C PHE A 264 -19.39 6.81 17.13
N THR A 265 -20.00 7.45 18.13
CA THR A 265 -21.24 8.23 17.99
C THR A 265 -20.92 9.71 17.79
N LEU A 266 -21.53 10.37 16.79
CA LEU A 266 -21.33 11.81 16.60
C LEU A 266 -22.05 12.65 17.66
N ASP A 267 -23.36 12.44 17.78
CA ASP A 267 -24.27 13.19 18.63
C ASP A 267 -24.50 12.47 19.99
N GLY A 268 -25.12 13.16 20.95
CA GLY A 268 -25.55 12.61 22.23
C GLY A 268 -24.57 12.78 23.40
N PRO A 269 -24.92 12.27 24.59
CA PRO A 269 -24.19 12.56 25.83
C PRO A 269 -22.76 12.02 25.86
N ASN A 270 -22.45 10.99 25.05
CA ASN A 270 -21.11 10.42 24.91
C ASN A 270 -20.58 10.60 23.47
N GLY A 271 -21.17 11.53 22.72
CA GLY A 271 -20.83 11.78 21.32
C GLY A 271 -19.53 12.58 21.17
N VAL A 272 -18.91 12.42 20.00
CA VAL A 272 -17.70 13.17 19.62
C VAL A 272 -17.93 14.68 19.69
N LEU A 273 -19.11 15.18 19.29
CA LEU A 273 -19.41 16.62 19.31
C LEU A 273 -19.50 17.18 20.73
N ARG A 274 -20.04 16.41 21.68
CA ARG A 274 -20.07 16.85 23.09
C ARG A 274 -18.68 16.87 23.70
N HIS A 275 -17.84 15.90 23.35
CA HIS A 275 -16.45 15.90 23.80
C HIS A 275 -15.67 17.09 23.19
N LEU A 276 -15.94 17.42 21.93
CA LEU A 276 -15.39 18.60 21.27
C LEU A 276 -15.78 19.91 21.98
N GLU A 277 -17.07 20.07 22.32
CA GLU A 277 -17.56 21.22 23.11
C GLU A 277 -16.82 21.34 24.45
N HIS A 278 -16.71 20.22 25.17
CA HIS A 278 -15.97 20.19 26.44
C HIS A 278 -14.50 20.62 26.30
N LEU A 279 -13.83 20.21 25.22
CA LEU A 279 -12.46 20.64 24.94
C LEU A 279 -12.39 22.14 24.66
N ILE A 280 -13.33 22.69 23.89
CA ILE A 280 -13.37 24.13 23.61
C ILE A 280 -13.58 24.91 24.92
N GLU A 281 -14.49 24.49 25.78
CA GLU A 281 -14.75 25.16 27.06
C GLU A 281 -13.57 25.10 28.04
N THR A 282 -12.84 23.98 28.07
CA THR A 282 -11.77 23.75 29.07
C THR A 282 -10.36 24.10 28.58
N LYS A 283 -10.08 23.87 27.29
CA LYS A 283 -8.78 24.10 26.64
C LYS A 283 -8.76 25.37 25.78
N GLY A 284 -9.93 25.86 25.35
CA GLY A 284 -10.07 27.04 24.50
C GLY A 284 -9.93 26.78 23.00
N PHE A 285 -9.54 25.56 22.59
CA PHE A 285 -9.43 25.11 21.21
C PHE A 285 -9.38 23.58 21.16
N ALA A 286 -9.57 22.98 19.98
CA ALA A 286 -9.47 21.54 19.78
C ALA A 286 -8.92 21.15 18.41
N LEU A 287 -8.19 20.04 18.34
CA LEU A 287 -7.70 19.46 17.09
C LEU A 287 -8.25 18.04 16.87
N MET A 288 -8.94 17.85 15.76
CA MET A 288 -9.54 16.58 15.34
C MET A 288 -8.89 16.08 14.04
N CYS A 289 -8.46 14.82 14.04
CA CYS A 289 -8.05 14.09 12.85
C CYS A 289 -9.07 13.00 12.52
N VAL A 290 -9.41 12.86 11.24
CA VAL A 290 -10.37 11.87 10.74
C VAL A 290 -9.81 11.15 9.51
N ALA A 291 -9.78 9.82 9.55
CA ALA A 291 -9.47 9.03 8.37
C ALA A 291 -10.62 9.08 7.35
N GLU A 292 -10.33 9.06 6.05
CA GLU A 292 -11.38 9.14 5.01
C GLU A 292 -12.45 8.04 5.11
N GLY A 293 -12.10 6.86 5.64
CA GLY A 293 -13.01 5.74 5.85
C GLY A 293 -13.81 5.76 7.15
N ALA A 294 -13.52 6.68 8.07
CA ALA A 294 -14.20 6.74 9.36
C ALA A 294 -15.61 7.35 9.21
N GLY A 295 -16.59 6.85 9.99
CA GLY A 295 -17.93 7.45 10.09
C GLY A 295 -18.76 7.40 8.80
N GLN A 296 -18.47 6.49 7.87
CA GLN A 296 -19.20 6.38 6.60
C GLN A 296 -20.68 6.01 6.79
N GLU A 297 -21.06 5.46 7.95
CA GLU A 297 -22.43 5.20 8.38
C GLU A 297 -23.27 6.47 8.60
N TYR A 298 -22.63 7.62 8.85
CA TYR A 298 -23.30 8.91 9.01
C TYR A 298 -23.58 9.62 7.69
N LEU A 299 -23.01 9.11 6.60
CA LEU A 299 -23.08 9.70 5.28
C LEU A 299 -24.09 8.96 4.42
N GLN A 300 -24.75 9.68 3.52
CA GLN A 300 -25.51 9.02 2.46
C GLN A 300 -24.52 8.23 1.59
N LYS A 301 -24.78 6.92 1.46
CA LYS A 301 -23.97 6.04 0.64
C LYS A 301 -24.10 6.46 -0.83
N SER A 302 -22.97 6.80 -1.44
CA SER A 302 -22.92 6.85 -2.90
C SER A 302 -22.92 5.41 -3.43
N ASN A 303 -23.86 5.07 -4.32
CA ASN A 303 -23.80 3.81 -5.07
C ASN A 303 -22.78 3.87 -6.23
N ALA A 304 -21.94 4.90 -6.26
CA ALA A 304 -20.94 5.08 -7.30
C ALA A 304 -19.72 4.20 -7.04
N THR A 305 -19.19 3.61 -8.10
CA THR A 305 -17.94 2.87 -8.09
C THR A 305 -16.90 3.57 -8.96
N ASP A 306 -15.63 3.42 -8.60
CA ASP A 306 -14.53 3.87 -9.45
C ASP A 306 -14.31 2.92 -10.65
N ALA A 307 -13.42 3.28 -11.56
CA ALA A 307 -13.09 2.47 -12.74
C ALA A 307 -12.53 1.06 -12.41
N SER A 308 -12.16 0.79 -11.14
CA SER A 308 -11.72 -0.52 -10.65
C SER A 308 -12.81 -1.26 -9.87
N GLY A 309 -14.03 -0.74 -9.83
CA GLY A 309 -15.17 -1.34 -9.12
C GLY A 309 -15.23 -1.04 -7.62
N ASN A 310 -14.33 -0.20 -7.08
CA ASN A 310 -14.35 0.13 -5.66
C ASN A 310 -15.39 1.22 -5.37
N MET A 311 -16.15 1.08 -4.28
CA MET A 311 -17.12 2.10 -3.84
C MET A 311 -16.45 3.46 -3.63
N VAL A 312 -17.08 4.56 -4.06
CA VAL A 312 -16.59 5.90 -3.79
C VAL A 312 -17.09 6.33 -2.40
N LEU A 313 -16.15 6.62 -1.50
CA LEU A 313 -16.46 7.08 -0.16
C LEU A 313 -17.01 8.51 -0.19
N SER A 314 -17.96 8.79 0.69
CA SER A 314 -18.49 10.14 0.90
C SER A 314 -17.50 10.94 1.77
N ASP A 315 -17.46 12.27 1.60
CA ASP A 315 -16.47 13.10 2.31
C ASP A 315 -16.90 13.38 3.77
N ILE A 316 -16.37 12.58 4.69
CA ILE A 316 -16.59 12.74 6.13
C ILE A 316 -16.06 14.07 6.66
N GLY A 317 -15.00 14.63 6.07
CA GLY A 317 -14.41 15.89 6.50
C GLY A 317 -15.40 17.04 6.30
N VAL A 318 -16.05 17.11 5.14
CA VAL A 318 -17.09 18.11 4.86
C VAL A 318 -18.29 17.94 5.78
N HIS A 319 -18.71 16.70 6.03
CA HIS A 319 -19.83 16.43 6.93
C HIS A 319 -19.54 16.87 8.37
N LEU A 320 -18.35 16.54 8.88
CA LEU A 320 -17.91 16.97 10.20
C LEU A 320 -17.79 18.50 10.28
N GLN A 321 -17.23 19.15 9.26
CA GLN A 321 -17.16 20.62 9.21
C GLN A 321 -18.54 21.28 9.34
N GLN A 322 -19.56 20.74 8.65
CA GLN A 322 -20.94 21.25 8.75
C GLN A 322 -21.55 21.02 10.14
N LYS A 323 -21.24 19.89 10.77
CA LYS A 323 -21.72 19.54 12.12
C LYS A 323 -21.03 20.34 13.22
N VAL A 324 -19.80 20.75 13.00
CA VAL A 324 -18.97 21.53 13.94
C VAL A 324 -19.25 23.03 13.83
N GLY A 325 -19.72 23.53 12.67
CA GLY A 325 -20.03 24.94 12.45
C GLY A 325 -20.86 25.65 13.54
N PRO A 326 -21.84 25.01 14.22
CA PRO A 326 -22.58 25.63 15.32
C PRO A 326 -21.78 25.88 16.61
N TYR A 327 -20.59 25.28 16.77
CA TYR A 327 -19.72 25.43 17.94
C TYR A 327 -18.65 26.52 17.74
N HIS A 328 -18.66 27.19 16.59
CA HIS A 328 -17.76 28.28 16.21
C HIS A 328 -18.33 29.66 16.57
#